data_AF-A0A0B6YPM8-F1
#
_entry.id   AF-A0A0B6YPM8-F1
#
_cell.length_a   1.000
_cell.length_b   1.000
_cell.length_c   1.000
_cell.angle_alpha   90.00
_cell.angle_beta   90.00
_cell.angle_gamma   90.00
#
_symmetry.space_group_name_H-M   'P 1'
#
loop_
_entity.id
_entity.type
_entity.pdbx_description
1 polymer ?
#
loop_
_entity_poly.entity_id
_entity_poly.type
_entity_poly.pdbx_seq_one_letter_code
_entity_poly.pdbx_strand_id
1 'polypeptide(L)'
;SHNDKITLILHSWSRIMLLFMAESNFQFAVTPIPSKDTSVSETVPSQEEPIMKAVERMQTFIRKCQQMSVDTKEYEFFRMLVLFNSGYPGLSSPETIDQLSSVVQQLLQQHVRVSRPKDIMYYS
;
A
#
# COMPACT_ATOMS: atom_id res chain seq x y z
N SER A 1 -6.65 -22.23 5.68
CA SER A 1 -5.73 -23.30 5.24
C SER A 1 -4.28 -22.78 5.14
N HIS A 2 -3.26 -23.64 5.05
CA HIS A 2 -1.87 -23.21 4.76
C HIS A 2 -1.78 -22.54 3.37
N ASN A 3 -2.48 -23.09 2.38
CA ASN A 3 -2.57 -22.51 1.04
C ASN A 3 -3.15 -21.09 1.08
N ASP A 4 -4.23 -20.86 1.84
CA ASP A 4 -4.79 -19.52 1.99
C ASP A 4 -3.77 -18.52 2.54
N LYS A 5 -2.96 -18.92 3.53
CA LYS A 5 -1.91 -18.04 4.08
C LYS A 5 -0.90 -17.63 3.01
N ILE A 6 -0.48 -18.58 2.17
CA ILE A 6 0.42 -18.30 1.05
C ILE A 6 -0.25 -17.36 0.05
N THR A 7 -1.49 -17.65 -0.35
CA THR A 7 -2.27 -16.82 -1.28
C THR A 7 -2.40 -15.38 -0.77
N LEU A 8 -2.79 -15.21 0.50
CA LEU A 8 -2.93 -13.89 1.11
C LEU A 8 -1.61 -13.11 1.06
N ILE A 9 -0.48 -13.73 1.43
CA ILE A 9 0.83 -13.08 1.41
C ILE A 9 1.26 -12.74 -0.02
N LEU A 10 1.15 -13.70 -0.95
CA LEU A 10 1.60 -13.53 -2.34
C LEU A 10 0.83 -12.39 -3.06
N HIS A 11 -0.45 -12.23 -2.75
CA HIS A 11 -1.28 -11.18 -3.36
C HIS A 11 -1.15 -9.81 -2.67
N SER A 12 -0.66 -9.75 -1.43
CA SER A 12 -0.67 -8.52 -0.62
C SER A 12 0.71 -7.95 -0.26
N TRP A 13 1.80 -8.73 -0.38
CA TRP A 13 3.12 -8.37 0.14
C TRP A 13 3.63 -7.00 -0.34
N SER A 14 3.43 -6.65 -1.61
CA SER A 14 3.94 -5.40 -2.19
C SER A 14 3.23 -4.19 -1.60
N ARG A 15 1.92 -4.31 -1.32
CA ARG A 15 1.12 -3.28 -0.64
C ARG A 15 1.48 -3.17 0.84
N ILE A 16 1.74 -4.30 1.50
CA ILE A 16 2.24 -4.32 2.88
C ILE A 16 3.61 -3.62 2.97
N MET A 17 4.51 -3.90 2.02
CA MET A 17 5.81 -3.22 1.94
C MET A 17 5.65 -1.71 1.68
N LEU A 18 4.72 -1.30 0.82
CA LEU A 18 4.41 0.10 0.59
C LEU A 18 3.91 0.80 1.88
N LEU A 19 3.07 0.13 2.67
CA LEU A 19 2.64 0.64 3.98
C LEU A 19 3.80 0.77 4.96
N PHE A 20 4.73 -0.19 5.01
CA PHE A 20 5.95 -0.08 5.81
C PHE A 20 6.84 1.09 5.37
N MET A 21 6.98 1.30 4.06
CA MET A 21 7.73 2.45 3.52
C MET A 21 7.07 3.77 3.90
N ALA A 22 5.74 3.86 3.86
CA ALA A 22 5.00 5.03 4.29
C ALA A 22 5.15 5.31 5.78
N GLU A 23 5.02 4.28 6.63
CA GLU A 23 5.24 4.38 8.08
C GLU A 23 6.67 4.85 8.41
N SER A 24 7.67 4.36 7.67
CA SER A 24 9.08 4.72 7.86
C SER A 24 9.48 6.06 7.24
N ASN A 25 8.56 6.79 6.60
CA ASN A 25 8.86 8.01 5.82
C ASN A 25 9.96 7.81 4.76
N PHE A 26 9.92 6.68 4.06
CA PHE A 26 10.95 6.30 3.10
C PHE A 26 11.09 7.32 1.96
N GLN A 27 12.33 7.72 1.66
CA GLN A 27 12.65 8.65 0.58
C GLN A 27 13.35 7.91 -0.56
N PHE A 28 12.85 8.08 -1.79
CA PHE A 28 13.51 7.55 -2.98
C PHE A 28 14.48 8.59 -3.52
N ALA A 29 15.77 8.27 -3.54
CA ALA A 29 16.75 9.02 -4.30
C ALA A 29 16.67 8.56 -5.77
N VAL A 30 16.05 9.36 -6.64
CA VAL A 30 16.05 9.08 -8.08
C VAL A 30 17.23 9.82 -8.70
N THR A 31 18.26 9.08 -9.11
CA THR A 31 19.37 9.64 -9.88
C THR A 31 19.04 9.49 -11.36
N PRO A 32 18.83 10.59 -12.11
CA PRO A 32 18.68 10.50 -13.55
C PRO A 32 19.99 9.97 -14.13
N ILE A 33 19.91 8.86 -14.87
CA ILE A 33 21.06 8.35 -15.62
C ILE A 33 21.30 9.36 -16.75
N PRO A 34 22.51 9.92 -16.92
CA PRO A 34 22.77 10.82 -18.02
C PRO A 34 22.68 10.02 -19.32
N SER A 35 21.66 10.30 -20.14
CA SER A 35 21.58 9.81 -21.50
C SER A 35 22.79 10.36 -22.26
N LYS A 36 23.78 9.50 -22.52
CA LYS A 36 24.91 9.83 -23.39
C LYS A 36 24.33 10.08 -24.77
N ASP A 37 24.39 11.34 -25.24
CA ASP A 37 24.06 11.73 -26.59
C ASP A 37 24.73 10.77 -27.60
N THR A 38 23.93 9.89 -28.19
CA THR A 38 24.29 9.23 -29.45
C THR A 38 23.21 9.64 -30.44
N SER A 39 23.56 10.63 -31.25
CA SER A 39 22.90 10.91 -32.51
C SER A 39 22.73 9.61 -33.29
N VAL A 40 21.50 9.16 -33.48
CA VAL A 40 20.91 8.66 -34.74
C VAL A 40 19.48 8.20 -34.42
N SER A 41 18.55 8.65 -35.25
CA SER A 41 17.15 8.28 -35.37
C SER A 41 16.80 6.86 -34.89
N GLU A 42 15.84 6.75 -33.96
CA GLU A 42 14.73 5.79 -34.00
C GLU A 42 13.82 5.99 -32.78
N THR A 43 12.52 6.07 -33.03
CA THR A 43 11.44 6.18 -32.04
C THR A 43 11.35 4.91 -31.20
N VAL A 44 12.13 4.82 -30.13
CA VAL A 44 12.01 3.77 -29.11
C VAL A 44 11.53 4.43 -27.82
N PRO A 45 10.38 4.03 -27.25
CA PRO A 45 9.93 4.58 -25.98
C PRO A 45 10.88 4.10 -24.88
N SER A 46 11.63 5.05 -24.29
CA SER A 46 12.60 4.80 -23.23
C SER A 46 11.98 4.02 -22.06
N GLN A 47 12.53 2.84 -21.78
CA GLN A 47 12.17 1.99 -20.64
C GLN A 47 12.41 2.64 -19.26
N GLU A 48 12.95 3.86 -19.20
CA GLU A 48 13.19 4.63 -17.97
C GLU A 48 11.92 5.32 -17.44
N GLU A 49 10.99 5.69 -18.32
CA GLU A 49 9.71 6.32 -17.96
C GLU A 49 8.81 5.48 -17.01
N PRO A 50 8.66 4.15 -17.18
CA PRO A 50 7.80 3.35 -16.31
C PRO A 50 8.33 3.25 -14.86
N ILE A 51 9.64 3.32 -14.65
CA ILE A 51 10.24 3.27 -13.30
C ILE A 51 10.00 4.60 -12.57
N MET A 52 10.22 5.73 -13.25
CA MET A 52 9.96 7.06 -12.69
C MET A 52 8.50 7.21 -12.24
N LYS A 53 7.55 6.88 -13.13
CA LYS A 53 6.11 6.93 -12.81
C LYS A 53 5.74 6.02 -11.64
N ALA A 54 6.39 4.87 -11.49
CA ALA A 54 6.17 3.98 -10.34
C ALA A 54 6.67 4.61 -9.04
N VAL A 55 7.87 5.19 -9.03
CA VAL A 55 8.44 5.89 -7.88
C VAL A 55 7.59 7.09 -7.47
N GLU A 56 7.14 7.90 -8.44
CA GLU A 56 6.25 9.04 -8.18
C GLU A 56 4.93 8.63 -7.53
N ARG A 57 4.33 7.52 -7.98
CA ARG A 57 3.10 6.97 -7.37
C ARG A 57 3.36 6.53 -5.93
N MET A 58 4.47 5.85 -5.66
CA MET A 58 4.84 5.43 -4.30
C MET A 58 5.07 6.66 -3.41
N GLN A 59 5.84 7.65 -3.86
CA GLN A 59 6.05 8.89 -3.11
C GLN A 59 4.75 9.65 -2.85
N THR A 60 3.84 9.70 -3.82
CA THR A 60 2.53 10.35 -3.65
C THR A 60 1.70 9.67 -2.59
N PHE A 61 1.71 8.33 -2.56
CA PHE A 61 1.06 7.57 -1.49
C PHE A 61 1.66 7.89 -0.11
N ILE A 62 2.99 7.88 0.02
CA ILE A 62 3.70 8.20 1.27
C ILE A 62 3.32 9.61 1.75
N ARG A 63 3.35 10.61 0.86
CA ARG A 63 2.94 11.99 1.18
C ARG A 63 1.49 12.08 1.64
N LYS A 64 0.57 11.31 1.03
CA LYS A 64 -0.83 11.29 1.45
C LYS A 64 -0.98 10.74 2.87
N CYS A 65 -0.28 9.66 3.22
CA CYS A 65 -0.30 9.12 4.57
C CYS A 65 0.26 10.13 5.60
N GLN A 66 1.28 10.91 5.23
CA GLN A 66 1.80 12.00 6.06
C GLN A 66 0.80 13.13 6.24
N GLN A 67 0.12 13.56 5.17
CA GLN A 67 -0.93 14.60 5.24
C GLN A 67 -2.10 14.16 6.12
N MET A 68 -2.41 12.86 6.09
CA MET A 68 -3.39 12.23 6.97
C MET A 68 -2.85 12.05 8.41
N SER A 69 -1.56 12.28 8.68
CA SER A 69 -0.98 12.03 10.01
C SER A 69 -1.27 10.61 10.50
N VAL A 70 -1.22 9.61 9.61
CA VAL A 70 -1.55 8.21 9.94
C VAL A 70 -0.61 7.74 11.06
N ASP A 71 -1.17 7.24 12.15
CA ASP A 71 -0.39 6.75 13.29
C ASP A 71 0.02 5.28 13.12
N THR A 72 0.93 4.82 13.98
CA THR A 72 1.45 3.45 13.98
C THR A 72 0.34 2.39 14.07
N LYS A 73 -0.72 2.63 14.86
CA LYS A 73 -1.83 1.69 15.01
C LYS A 73 -2.69 1.64 13.75
N GLU A 74 -2.94 2.78 13.13
CA GLU A 74 -3.63 2.88 11.84
C GLU A 74 -2.85 2.11 10.75
N TYR A 75 -1.51 2.21 10.71
CA TYR A 75 -0.69 1.40 9.79
C TYR A 75 -0.76 -0.11 10.06
N GLU A 76 -0.81 -0.55 11.32
CA GLU A 76 -1.01 -1.97 11.67
C GLU A 76 -2.36 -2.47 11.12
N PHE A 77 -3.44 -1.70 11.33
CA PHE A 77 -4.76 -2.04 10.82
C PHE A 77 -4.81 -2.05 9.29
N PHE A 78 -4.21 -1.08 8.61
CA PHE A 78 -4.14 -1.08 7.15
C PHE A 78 -3.39 -2.30 6.60
N ARG A 79 -2.27 -2.69 7.23
CA ARG A 79 -1.54 -3.91 6.83
C ARG A 79 -2.41 -5.15 6.99
N MET A 80 -3.18 -5.24 8.08
CA MET A 80 -4.13 -6.34 8.30
C MET A 80 -5.29 -6.34 7.29
N LEU A 81 -5.90 -5.18 6.98
CA LEU A 81 -6.97 -5.07 5.98
C LEU A 81 -6.50 -5.44 4.57
N VAL A 82 -5.28 -5.04 4.22
CA VAL A 82 -4.65 -5.41 2.95
C VAL A 82 -4.34 -6.91 2.90
N LEU A 83 -3.95 -7.51 4.02
CA LEU A 83 -3.69 -8.94 4.11
C LEU A 83 -4.99 -9.77 4.06
N PHE A 84 -6.03 -9.36 4.81
CA PHE A 84 -7.31 -10.06 4.91
C PHE A 84 -8.29 -9.59 3.83
N ASN A 85 -7.98 -9.95 2.59
CA ASN A 85 -8.83 -9.70 1.43
C ASN A 85 -9.38 -11.02 0.89
N SER A 86 -10.71 -11.19 0.99
CA SER A 86 -11.44 -12.37 0.51
C SER A 86 -11.58 -12.44 -1.02
N GLY A 87 -11.32 -11.34 -1.73
CA GLY A 87 -11.38 -11.25 -3.18
C GLY A 87 -10.20 -11.87 -3.90
N TYR A 88 -9.21 -12.41 -3.18
CA TYR A 88 -8.09 -13.11 -3.82
C TYR A 88 -8.52 -14.47 -4.38
N PRO A 89 -8.16 -14.78 -5.63
CA PRO A 89 -8.53 -16.05 -6.26
C PRO A 89 -7.83 -17.22 -5.56
N GLY A 90 -8.51 -18.37 -5.49
CA GLY A 90 -7.93 -19.60 -4.94
C GLY A 90 -7.96 -19.73 -3.42
N LEU A 91 -8.67 -18.84 -2.71
CA LEU A 91 -8.94 -19.01 -1.28
C LEU A 91 -9.93 -20.15 -1.05
N SER A 92 -9.59 -21.03 -0.11
CA SER A 92 -10.43 -22.15 0.30
C SER A 92 -11.52 -21.74 1.29
N SER A 93 -11.34 -20.61 1.99
CA SER A 93 -12.25 -20.14 3.04
C SER A 93 -12.38 -18.61 3.03
N PRO A 94 -12.92 -18.00 1.94
CA PRO A 94 -13.05 -16.55 1.82
C PRO A 94 -13.92 -15.93 2.93
N GLU A 95 -14.96 -16.63 3.40
CA GLU A 95 -15.86 -16.16 4.47
C GLU A 95 -15.12 -15.88 5.78
N THR A 96 -14.14 -16.71 6.15
CA THR A 96 -13.32 -16.48 7.35
C THR A 96 -12.43 -15.24 7.18
N ILE A 97 -11.91 -15.03 5.97
CA ILE A 97 -11.09 -13.86 5.66
C ILE A 97 -11.93 -12.59 5.74
N ASP A 98 -13.18 -12.62 5.25
CA ASP A 98 -14.12 -11.52 5.38
C ASP A 98 -14.43 -11.18 6.84
N GLN A 99 -14.66 -12.19 7.68
CA GLN A 99 -14.90 -11.98 9.11
C GLN A 99 -13.69 -11.31 9.78
N LEU A 100 -12.47 -11.76 9.48
CA LEU A 100 -11.24 -11.14 9.99
C LEU A 100 -11.11 -9.69 9.50
N SER A 101 -11.37 -9.44 8.23
CA SER A 101 -11.35 -8.09 7.65
C SER A 101 -12.35 -7.16 8.35
N SER A 102 -13.56 -7.64 8.59
CA SER A 102 -14.62 -6.90 9.30
C SER A 102 -14.22 -6.53 10.73
N VAL A 103 -13.63 -7.48 11.48
CA VAL A 103 -13.11 -7.22 12.84
C VAL A 103 -12.04 -6.15 12.82
N VAL A 104 -11.09 -6.22 11.89
CA VAL A 104 -10.02 -5.21 11.77
C VAL A 104 -10.61 -3.84 11.42
N GLN A 105 -11.61 -3.79 10.54
CA GLN A 105 -12.28 -2.54 10.18
C GLN A 105 -13.01 -1.92 11.39
N GLN A 106 -13.66 -2.74 12.21
CA GLN A 106 -14.28 -2.29 13.46
C GLN A 106 -13.25 -1.73 14.44
N LEU A 107 -12.12 -2.41 14.61
CA LEU A 107 -11.02 -1.96 15.47
C LEU A 107 -10.42 -0.63 14.99
N LEU A 108 -10.22 -0.47 13.68
CA LEU A 108 -9.76 0.78 13.09
C LEU A 108 -10.75 1.91 13.35
N GLN A 109 -12.05 1.69 13.10
CA GLN A 109 -13.08 2.70 13.35
C GLN A 109 -13.14 3.09 14.83
N GLN A 110 -13.01 2.12 15.74
CA GLN A 110 -12.97 2.38 17.18
C GLN A 110 -11.73 3.21 17.55
N HIS A 111 -10.56 2.85 17.03
CA HIS A 111 -9.31 3.60 17.27
C HIS A 111 -9.44 5.05 16.81
N VAL A 112 -9.93 5.28 15.60
CA VAL A 112 -10.13 6.63 15.05
C VAL A 112 -11.11 7.45 15.88
N ARG A 113 -12.23 6.85 16.31
CA ARG A 113 -13.22 7.55 17.16
C ARG A 113 -12.62 8.00 18.48
N VAL A 114 -11.71 7.22 19.06
CA VAL A 114 -11.03 7.55 20.33
C VAL A 114 -9.91 8.57 20.10
N SER A 115 -9.08 8.36 19.08
CA SER A 115 -7.90 9.19 18.80
C SER A 115 -8.24 10.53 18.15
N ARG A 116 -9.34 10.60 17.38
CA ARG A 116 -9.77 11.79 16.61
C ARG A 116 -11.30 11.99 16.69
N PRO A 117 -11.86 12.29 17.87
CA PRO A 117 -13.32 12.39 18.05
C PRO A 117 -14.02 13.50 17.25
N LYS A 118 -13.27 14.46 16.72
CA LYS A 118 -13.79 15.57 15.89
C LYS A 118 -13.84 15.25 14.39
N ASP A 119 -13.29 14.11 13.97
CA ASP A 119 -13.09 13.77 12.56
C ASP A 119 -14.02 12.61 12.14
N ILE A 120 -15.32 12.92 12.04
CA ILE A 120 -16.42 11.95 11.95
C ILE A 120 -16.36 11.08 10.67
N MET A 121 -15.64 11.51 9.63
CA MET A 121 -15.61 10.88 8.29
C MET A 121 -14.20 10.52 7.82
N TYR A 122 -13.29 10.20 8.74
CA TYR A 122 -11.87 10.12 8.41
C TYR A 122 -11.50 9.02 7.40
N TYR A 123 -12.20 7.88 7.47
CA TYR A 123 -12.01 6.72 6.57
C TYR A 123 -13.35 6.20 6.00
N SER A 124 -14.37 7.06 5.95
CA SER A 124 -15.70 6.74 5.39
C SER A 124 -15.72 6.83 3.87
#